data_AF-A0A3D2RT27-F1
#
_entry.id   AF-A0A3D2RT27-F1
#
_cell.length_a   1.000
_cell.length_b   1.000
_cell.length_c   1.000
_cell.angle_alpha   90.00
_cell.angle_beta   90.00
_cell.angle_gamma   90.00
#
_symmetry.space_group_name_H-M   'P 1'
#
loop_
_entity.id
_entity.type
_entity.pdbx_description
1 polymer ?
#
loop_
_entity_poly.entity_id
_entity_poly.type
_entity_poly.pdbx_seq_one_letter_code
_entity_poly.pdbx_strand_id
1 'polypeptide(L)'
;GARKTAWKKDTNEDVASAVVRFKNGAWLNLTVSSIETNPKAGQLEISGTTGSYIFDGQTYEMIQQQGDQKVITKGRNTASLWPKFYKNIADHLVKGTELVITPEWARRPIHILDLAGQSARKGKAFPTKYR
;
A
#
# COMPACT_ATOMS: atom_id res chain seq x y z
N GLY A 1 14.49 -26.34 8.93
CA GLY A 1 13.03 -26.12 9.09
C GLY A 1 12.21 -26.76 7.98
N ALA A 2 12.44 -26.41 6.71
CA ALA A 2 11.50 -26.67 5.61
C ALA A 2 11.29 -28.14 5.14
N ARG A 3 12.15 -29.10 5.51
CA ARG A 3 12.07 -30.48 4.97
C ARG A 3 10.99 -31.38 5.59
N LYS A 4 10.28 -30.93 6.64
CA LYS A 4 9.29 -31.74 7.39
C LYS A 4 7.86 -31.21 7.40
N THR A 5 7.57 -30.10 6.69
CA THR A 5 6.19 -29.58 6.63
C THR A 5 5.42 -30.24 5.49
N ALA A 6 4.09 -30.37 5.65
CA ALA A 6 3.19 -30.91 4.61
C ALA A 6 3.32 -30.17 3.27
N TRP A 7 3.78 -28.92 3.32
CA TRP A 7 3.84 -27.98 2.21
C TRP A 7 5.13 -28.09 1.35
N LYS A 8 6.18 -28.80 1.80
CA LYS A 8 7.43 -29.01 1.05
C LYS A 8 8.01 -27.74 0.37
N LYS A 9 7.75 -27.56 -0.93
CA LYS A 9 8.20 -26.43 -1.77
C LYS A 9 7.16 -25.32 -1.92
N ASP A 10 5.90 -25.57 -1.53
CA ASP A 10 4.86 -24.55 -1.43
C ASP A 10 5.07 -23.76 -0.13
N THR A 11 6.08 -22.90 -0.16
CA THR A 11 6.34 -21.95 0.92
C THR A 11 6.00 -20.56 0.38
N ASN A 12 5.10 -19.86 1.05
CA ASN A 12 4.96 -18.41 0.89
C ASN A 12 6.07 -17.69 1.68
N GLU A 13 6.39 -16.46 1.30
CA GLU A 13 7.29 -15.62 2.07
C GLU A 13 6.62 -15.22 3.41
N ASP A 14 7.29 -15.50 4.54
CA ASP A 14 6.82 -15.08 5.87
C ASP A 14 6.93 -13.56 6.08
N VAL A 15 7.89 -12.94 5.39
CA VAL A 15 8.14 -11.50 5.35
C VAL A 15 8.57 -11.09 3.94
N ALA A 16 7.91 -10.06 3.41
CA ALA A 16 8.29 -9.41 2.16
C ALA A 16 8.47 -7.92 2.39
N SER A 17 9.48 -7.32 1.77
CA SER A 17 9.70 -5.87 1.79
C SER A 17 10.02 -5.35 0.39
N ALA A 18 9.49 -4.17 0.08
CA ALA A 18 9.71 -3.48 -1.18
C ALA A 18 9.94 -1.98 -0.93
N VAL A 19 11.04 -1.45 -1.48
CA VAL A 19 11.32 -0.01 -1.51
C VAL A 19 11.09 0.51 -2.92
N VAL A 20 10.18 1.48 -3.06
CA VAL A 20 9.80 2.09 -4.34
C VAL A 20 10.16 3.57 -4.31
N ARG A 21 10.82 4.06 -5.37
CA ARG A 21 11.14 5.48 -5.54
C ARG A 21 10.24 6.08 -6.62
N PHE A 22 9.58 7.18 -6.31
CA PHE A 22 8.73 7.90 -7.24
C PHE A 22 9.50 9.02 -7.95
N LYS A 23 9.01 9.42 -9.12
CA LYS A 23 9.65 10.47 -9.95
C LYS A 23 9.76 11.81 -9.22
N ASN A 24 8.81 12.12 -8.33
CA ASN A 24 8.80 13.36 -7.55
C ASN A 24 9.72 13.32 -6.32
N GLY A 25 10.55 12.28 -6.16
CA GLY A 25 11.47 12.14 -5.04
C GLY A 25 10.86 11.51 -3.78
N ALA A 26 9.54 11.30 -3.74
CA ALA A 26 8.92 10.51 -2.68
C ALA A 26 9.36 9.04 -2.77
N TRP A 27 9.21 8.32 -1.67
CA TRP A 27 9.47 6.89 -1.61
C TRP A 27 8.42 6.18 -0.78
N LEU A 28 8.25 4.89 -1.04
CA LEU A 28 7.39 3.98 -0.28
C LEU A 28 8.25 2.83 0.23
N ASN A 29 8.02 2.44 1.47
CA ASN A 29 8.44 1.15 2.01
C ASN A 29 7.20 0.33 2.34
N LEU A 30 7.00 -0.75 1.60
CA LEU A 30 5.96 -1.73 1.88
C LEU A 30 6.61 -2.92 2.59
N THR A 31 6.12 -3.26 3.77
CA THR A 31 6.46 -4.50 4.46
C THR A 31 5.17 -5.27 4.71
N VAL A 32 5.18 -6.55 4.38
CA VAL A 32 4.10 -7.50 4.68
C VAL A 32 4.73 -8.64 5.45
N SER A 33 4.22 -8.92 6.64
CA SER A 33 4.74 -9.95 7.53
C SER A 33 3.61 -10.72 8.18
N SER A 34 3.76 -12.04 8.29
CA SER A 34 2.87 -12.91 9.08
C SER A 34 3.48 -13.37 10.41
N ILE A 35 4.72 -12.93 10.72
CA ILE A 35 5.48 -13.40 11.89
C ILE A 35 5.97 -12.25 12.78
N GLU A 36 5.58 -11.01 12.48
CA GLU A 36 5.97 -9.85 13.26
C GLU A 36 5.03 -9.65 14.46
N THR A 37 5.54 -9.85 15.67
CA THR A 37 4.77 -9.70 16.91
C THR A 37 4.41 -8.24 17.22
N ASN A 38 5.23 -7.29 16.77
CA ASN A 38 5.04 -5.87 17.02
C ASN A 38 5.22 -5.08 15.71
N PRO A 39 4.24 -5.17 14.79
CA PRO A 39 4.33 -4.47 13.52
C PRO A 39 4.29 -2.96 13.72
N LYS A 40 4.80 -2.23 12.72
CA LYS A 40 4.65 -0.78 12.65
C LYS A 40 3.17 -0.40 12.78
N ALA A 41 2.88 0.67 13.52
CA ALA A 41 1.52 1.12 13.75
C ALA A 41 0.81 1.50 12.44
N GLY A 42 -0.43 1.03 12.30
CA GLY A 42 -1.29 1.30 11.14
C GLY A 42 -1.01 0.40 9.94
N GLN A 43 -1.90 0.50 8.95
CA GLN A 43 -1.77 -0.12 7.63
C GLN A 43 -1.04 0.81 6.64
N LEU A 44 -1.11 2.12 6.86
CA LEU A 44 -0.50 3.15 6.04
C LEU A 44 -0.01 4.29 6.93
N GLU A 45 1.24 4.70 6.73
CA GLU A 45 1.74 5.99 7.21
C GLU A 45 2.17 6.84 6.02
N ILE A 46 1.72 8.10 6.00
CA ILE A 46 2.19 9.13 5.08
C ILE A 46 2.95 10.17 5.89
N SER A 47 4.24 10.30 5.65
CA SER A 47 5.08 11.34 6.27
C SER A 47 5.27 12.49 5.29
N GLY A 48 4.82 13.68 5.69
CA GLY A 48 5.01 14.93 4.98
C GLY A 48 6.00 15.85 5.70
N THR A 49 6.09 17.10 5.23
CA THR A 49 6.99 18.10 5.82
C THR A 49 6.49 18.69 7.13
N THR A 50 5.18 18.65 7.39
CA THR A 50 4.55 19.25 8.59
C THR A 50 4.04 18.22 9.59
N GLY A 51 4.19 16.93 9.29
CA GLY A 51 3.67 15.85 10.14
C GLY A 51 3.51 14.52 9.43
N SER A 52 2.94 13.56 10.16
CA SER A 52 2.59 12.22 9.68
C SER A 52 1.09 11.99 9.81
N TYR A 53 0.54 11.17 8.90
CA TYR A 53 -0.81 10.63 8.97
C TYR A 53 -0.73 9.10 8.99
N ILE A 54 -1.33 8.48 10.00
CA ILE A 54 -1.37 7.03 10.22
C ILE A 54 -2.81 6.57 10.09
N PHE A 55 -3.04 5.50 9.34
CA PHE A 55 -4.35 4.94 9.03
C PHE A 55 -4.35 3.43 9.25
N ASP A 56 -5.40 2.89 9.89
CA ASP A 56 -5.54 1.44 10.16
C ASP A 56 -6.79 0.79 9.53
N GLY A 57 -7.52 1.52 8.67
CA GLY A 57 -8.80 1.08 8.11
C GLY A 57 -10.03 1.62 8.86
N GLN A 58 -9.96 1.80 10.18
CA GLN A 58 -11.09 2.23 11.02
C GLN A 58 -10.86 3.61 11.66
N THR A 59 -9.64 3.88 12.09
CA THR A 59 -9.21 5.10 12.74
C THR A 59 -8.04 5.73 11.99
N TYR A 60 -7.78 6.98 12.35
CA TYR A 60 -6.58 7.68 11.94
C TYR A 60 -5.95 8.42 13.11
N GLU A 61 -4.65 8.62 12.99
CA GLU A 61 -3.86 9.50 13.85
C GLU A 61 -3.07 10.47 12.97
N MET A 62 -3.21 11.77 13.25
CA MET A 62 -2.41 12.82 12.63
C MET A 62 -1.47 13.39 13.67
N ILE A 63 -0.18 13.40 13.37
CA ILE A 63 0.88 13.87 14.26
C ILE A 63 1.54 15.06 13.57
N GLN A 64 1.45 16.25 14.17
CA GLN A 64 1.95 17.50 13.58
C GLN A 64 2.82 18.24 14.57
N GLN A 65 3.78 19.02 14.04
CA GLN A 65 4.44 20.07 14.81
C GLN A 65 3.74 21.40 14.53
N GLN A 66 3.22 22.02 15.57
CA GLN A 66 2.58 23.34 15.52
C GLN A 66 3.33 24.27 16.48
N GLY A 67 4.25 25.08 15.95
CA GLY A 67 5.21 25.82 16.77
C GLY A 67 6.10 24.87 17.57
N ASP A 68 6.20 25.10 18.87
CA ASP A 68 6.99 24.25 19.79
C ASP A 68 6.21 23.05 20.34
N GLN A 69 4.98 22.82 19.85
CA GLN A 69 4.10 21.77 20.34
C GLN A 69 3.89 20.66 19.32
N LYS A 70 4.04 19.42 19.79
CA LYS A 70 3.57 18.23 19.08
C LYS A 70 2.08 18.07 19.33
N VAL A 71 1.28 18.20 18.29
CA VAL A 71 -0.17 18.00 18.32
C VAL A 71 -0.50 16.63 17.73
N ILE A 72 -1.31 15.86 18.45
CA ILE A 72 -1.81 14.56 18.00
C ILE A 72 -3.33 14.62 17.92
N THR A 73 -3.87 14.43 16.72
CA THR A 73 -5.32 14.37 16.47
C THR A 73 -5.71 12.95 16.09
N LYS A 74 -6.69 12.37 16.80
CA LYS A 74 -7.21 11.03 16.54
C LYS A 74 -8.68 11.10 16.16
N GLY A 75 -9.11 10.21 15.26
CA GLY A 75 -10.50 10.16 14.82
C GLY A 75 -10.87 8.85 14.15
N ARG A 76 -12.14 8.73 13.78
CA ARG A 76 -12.64 7.61 12.98
C ARG A 76 -12.59 7.97 11.51
N ASN A 77 -12.24 7.01 10.67
CA ASN A 77 -12.31 7.18 9.22
C ASN A 77 -13.76 7.33 8.78
N THR A 78 -13.94 8.05 7.67
CA THR A 78 -15.24 8.20 7.01
C THR A 78 -15.80 6.85 6.59
N ALA A 79 -17.13 6.76 6.50
CA ALA A 79 -17.79 5.56 6.04
C ALA A 79 -17.31 5.12 4.65
N SER A 80 -17.29 3.81 4.42
CA SER A 80 -16.89 3.24 3.14
C SER A 80 -17.80 3.71 2.01
N LEU A 81 -17.19 3.94 0.85
CA LEU A 81 -17.87 4.36 -0.38
C LEU A 81 -17.99 3.21 -1.39
N TRP A 82 -17.96 1.95 -0.95
CA TRP A 82 -18.17 0.76 -1.81
C TRP A 82 -19.32 0.89 -2.83
N PRO A 83 -20.49 1.46 -2.49
CA PRO A 83 -21.57 1.64 -3.47
C PRO A 83 -21.19 2.53 -4.66
N LYS A 84 -20.31 3.52 -4.46
CA LYS A 84 -19.85 4.41 -5.55
C LYS A 84 -18.99 3.68 -6.57
N PHE A 85 -18.20 2.69 -6.14
CA PHE A 85 -17.40 1.86 -7.04
C PHE A 85 -18.29 1.08 -8.01
N TYR A 86 -19.26 0.32 -7.49
CA TYR A 86 -20.18 -0.46 -8.33
C TYR A 86 -21.06 0.43 -9.20
N LYS A 87 -21.49 1.59 -8.68
CA LYS A 87 -22.23 2.58 -9.47
C LYS A 87 -21.41 3.09 -10.66
N ASN A 88 -20.13 3.43 -10.48
CA ASN A 88 -19.29 3.89 -11.58
C ASN A 88 -19.10 2.80 -12.65
N ILE A 89 -18.95 1.53 -12.25
CA ILE A 89 -18.91 0.40 -13.19
C ILE A 89 -20.22 0.29 -13.97
N ALA A 90 -21.36 0.30 -13.29
CA ALA A 90 -22.67 0.20 -13.95
C ALA A 90 -22.90 1.37 -14.92
N ASP A 91 -22.58 2.60 -14.51
CA ASP A 91 -22.71 3.79 -15.35
C ASP A 91 -21.73 3.74 -16.54
N HIS A 92 -20.53 3.20 -16.39
CA HIS A 92 -19.61 2.96 -17.51
C HIS A 92 -20.19 1.98 -18.54
N LEU A 93 -20.70 0.84 -18.07
CA LEU A 93 -21.24 -0.22 -18.94
C LEU A 93 -22.50 0.22 -19.70
N VAL A 94 -23.36 1.03 -19.06
CA VAL A 94 -24.66 1.41 -19.63
C VAL A 94 -24.62 2.75 -20.35
N LYS A 95 -23.82 3.70 -19.87
CA LYS A 95 -23.83 5.10 -20.33
C LYS A 95 -22.50 5.56 -20.93
N GLY A 96 -21.46 4.73 -20.89
CA GLY A 96 -20.12 5.10 -21.35
C GLY A 96 -19.40 6.11 -20.46
N THR A 97 -19.87 6.33 -19.22
CA THR A 97 -19.19 7.20 -18.24
C THR A 97 -17.75 6.74 -18.02
N GLU A 98 -16.80 7.66 -17.86
CA GLU A 98 -15.40 7.30 -17.61
C GLU A 98 -15.24 6.52 -16.29
N LEU A 99 -14.38 5.49 -16.31
CA LEU A 99 -14.02 4.74 -15.12
C LEU A 99 -13.07 5.57 -14.24
N VAL A 100 -13.44 5.72 -12.96
CA VAL A 100 -12.56 6.36 -11.97
C VAL A 100 -11.32 5.50 -11.72
N ILE A 101 -11.49 4.17 -11.74
CA ILE A 101 -10.41 3.18 -11.62
C ILE A 101 -10.37 2.40 -12.94
N THR A 102 -9.49 2.80 -13.85
CA THR A 102 -9.33 2.12 -15.14
C THR A 102 -8.50 0.84 -15.00
N PRO A 103 -8.61 -0.12 -15.94
CA PRO A 103 -7.73 -1.30 -15.98
C PRO A 103 -6.24 -0.92 -16.06
N GLU A 104 -5.90 0.12 -16.81
CA GLU A 104 -4.53 0.62 -16.98
C GLU A 104 -3.97 1.20 -15.69
N TRP A 105 -4.84 1.81 -14.87
CA TRP A 105 -4.46 2.29 -13.56
C TRP A 105 -4.33 1.11 -12.57
N ALA A 106 -5.30 0.20 -12.54
CA ALA A 106 -5.36 -0.93 -11.61
C ALA A 106 -4.23 -1.95 -11.79
N ARG A 107 -3.66 -2.06 -13.00
CA ARG A 107 -2.48 -2.91 -13.25
C ARG A 107 -1.17 -2.35 -12.69
N ARG A 108 -1.09 -1.06 -12.34
CA ARG A 108 0.17 -0.43 -11.87
C ARG A 108 0.67 -1.05 -10.56
N PRO A 109 -0.13 -1.23 -9.49
CA PRO A 109 0.31 -1.91 -8.27
C PRO A 109 0.78 -3.34 -8.52
N ILE A 110 0.05 -4.10 -9.36
CA ILE A 110 0.43 -5.48 -9.73
C ILE A 110 1.82 -5.51 -10.36
N HIS A 111 2.08 -4.58 -11.31
CA HIS A 111 3.39 -4.43 -11.94
C HIS A 111 4.50 -4.11 -10.94
N ILE A 112 4.24 -3.27 -9.94
CA ILE A 112 5.22 -2.97 -8.89
C ILE A 112 5.51 -4.20 -8.02
N LEU A 113 4.49 -4.97 -7.64
CA LEU A 113 4.67 -6.19 -6.84
C LEU A 113 5.46 -7.27 -7.61
N ASP A 114 5.19 -7.45 -8.91
CA ASP A 114 5.99 -8.34 -9.75
C ASP A 114 7.47 -7.89 -9.82
N LEU A 115 7.72 -6.59 -10.03
CA LEU A 115 9.08 -6.05 -10.00
C LEU A 115 9.77 -6.22 -8.65
N ALA A 116 9.04 -6.12 -7.54
CA ALA A 116 9.59 -6.37 -6.20
C ALA A 116 10.03 -7.84 -6.06
N GLY A 117 9.20 -8.80 -6.51
CA GLY A 117 9.57 -10.22 -6.53
C GLY A 117 10.78 -10.50 -7.42
N GLN A 118 10.85 -9.89 -8.60
CA GLN A 118 12.02 -9.99 -9.47
C GLN A 118 13.28 -9.35 -8.85
N SER A 119 13.12 -8.21 -8.16
CA SER A 119 14.19 -7.51 -7.45
C SER A 119 14.78 -8.40 -6.36
N ALA A 120 13.94 -9.02 -5.53
CA ALA A 120 14.37 -9.93 -4.47
C ALA A 120 15.18 -11.12 -5.01
N ARG A 121 14.72 -11.74 -6.11
CA ARG A 121 15.40 -12.90 -6.73
C ARG A 121 16.74 -12.53 -7.39
N LYS A 122 16.84 -11.33 -7.96
CA LYS A 122 18.00 -10.90 -8.76
C LYS A 122 18.96 -9.98 -7.98
N GLY A 123 18.62 -9.61 -6.75
CA GLY A 123 19.45 -8.76 -5.89
C GLY A 123 19.69 -7.34 -6.42
N LYS A 124 18.79 -6.80 -7.26
CA LYS A 124 18.93 -5.46 -7.84
C LYS A 124 17.60 -4.79 -8.11
N ALA A 125 17.58 -3.47 -8.06
CA ALA A 125 16.41 -2.65 -8.39
C ALA A 125 16.08 -2.71 -9.90
N PHE A 126 14.79 -2.61 -10.21
CA PHE A 126 14.27 -2.56 -11.58
C PHE A 126 13.50 -1.26 -11.84
N PRO A 127 13.66 -0.65 -13.03
CA PRO A 127 12.83 0.48 -13.43
C PRO A 127 11.40 0.03 -13.75
N THR A 128 10.43 0.92 -13.54
CA THR A 128 9.05 0.65 -13.95
C THR A 128 8.90 0.73 -15.46
N LYS A 129 8.04 -0.13 -16.03
CA LYS A 129 7.69 -0.09 -17.46
C LYS A 129 6.58 0.93 -17.74
N TYR A 130 5.69 1.11 -16.77
CA TYR A 130 4.51 1.95 -16.89
C TYR A 130 4.67 3.17 -15.98
N ARG A 131 4.26 4.33 -16.48
CA ARG A 131 4.22 5.61 -15.76
C ARG A 131 2.78 5.98 -15.47
#